data_AF-A0AA39N131-F1
#
_entry.id   AF-A0AA39N131-F1
#
_cell.length_a   1.000
_cell.length_b   1.000
_cell.length_c   1.000
_cell.angle_alpha   90.00
_cell.angle_beta   90.00
_cell.angle_gamma   90.00
#
_symmetry.space_group_name_H-M   'P 1'
#
loop_
_entity.id
_entity.type
_entity.pdbx_description
1 polymer ?
#
loop_
_entity_poly.entity_id
_entity_poly.type
_entity_poly.pdbx_seq_one_letter_code
_entity_poly.pdbx_strand_id
1 'polypeptide(L)'
;RTIHTRRLTSGTDNDELYNEEYEEPQDESTAAASVDVTLVCQQYIVYSVTFQVPAFYFTIHDCNGSPLGLADIVNTSLFRPSVFDTAERTTFALSIPDQSFPLLSQGDHPTLGTPSWYFHPCESAHAVDELMTELGEAEWTTEERIIRWIEMWFMVVGTVVDLSQ
;
A
#
# COMPACT_ATOMS: atom_id res chain seq x y z
N ARG A 1 -1.38 -14.23 -0.73
CA ARG A 1 0.05 -14.02 -1.06
C ARG A 1 0.79 -13.67 0.22
N THR A 2 2.03 -14.13 0.41
CA THR A 2 2.83 -13.80 1.60
C THR A 2 3.66 -12.54 1.34
N ILE A 3 3.60 -11.54 2.22
CA ILE A 3 4.42 -10.32 2.13
C ILE A 3 5.24 -10.13 3.41
N HIS A 4 6.39 -9.46 3.30
CA HIS A 4 7.34 -9.29 4.41
C HIS A 4 7.42 -7.80 4.79
N THR A 5 7.74 -7.52 6.05
CA THR A 5 7.96 -6.14 6.54
C THR A 5 9.40 -5.70 6.35
N ARG A 6 9.64 -4.47 5.90
CA ARG A 6 11.00 -3.89 5.86
C ARG A 6 11.17 -2.94 7.05
N ARG A 7 11.92 -3.34 8.08
CA ARG A 7 12.20 -2.45 9.22
C ARG A 7 13.42 -1.57 8.93
N LEU A 8 13.23 -0.24 9.00
CA LEU A 8 14.31 0.73 9.14
C LEU A 8 14.59 0.92 10.63
N THR A 9 15.86 0.78 11.04
CA THR A 9 16.31 1.06 12.39
C THR A 9 16.51 2.57 12.56
N SER A 10 15.58 3.24 13.24
CA SER A 10 15.78 4.63 13.70
C SER A 10 16.20 4.61 15.17
N GLY A 11 17.46 4.92 15.44
CA GLY A 11 17.92 5.26 16.78
C GLY A 11 17.64 6.73 17.07
N THR A 12 17.17 7.03 18.27
CA THR A 12 17.14 8.38 18.82
C THR A 12 17.57 8.36 20.28
N ASP A 13 18.66 9.10 20.53
CA ASP A 13 19.21 9.62 21.78
C ASP A 13 18.11 10.26 22.66
N ASN A 14 18.00 9.86 23.93
CA ASN A 14 18.56 10.48 25.16
C ASN A 14 17.67 11.58 25.76
N ASP A 15 17.11 11.29 26.94
CA ASP A 15 16.72 12.30 27.93
C ASP A 15 16.97 11.74 29.34
N GLU A 16 17.79 12.47 30.11
CA GLU A 16 18.36 12.09 31.41
C GLU A 16 17.33 12.16 32.54
N LEU A 17 17.25 11.10 33.37
CA LEU A 17 16.83 11.25 34.77
C LEU A 17 17.47 10.16 35.66
N TYR A 18 18.28 10.62 36.61
CA TYR A 18 19.02 9.89 37.64
C TYR A 18 18.23 8.75 38.31
N ASN A 19 18.82 7.54 38.38
CA ASN A 19 18.43 6.53 39.36
C ASN A 19 19.61 5.60 39.72
N GLU A 20 19.67 5.22 40.99
CA GLU A 20 20.80 4.59 41.68
C GLU A 20 21.26 3.24 41.08
N GLU A 21 22.58 3.10 41.01
CA GLU A 21 23.35 2.04 40.35
C GLU A 21 23.32 0.73 41.16
N TYR A 22 22.60 -0.27 40.64
CA TYR A 22 22.75 -1.68 41.02
C TYR A 22 23.25 -2.44 39.79
N GLU A 23 24.55 -2.76 39.76
CA GLU A 23 25.14 -3.58 38.69
C GLU A 23 24.73 -5.06 38.87
N GLU A 24 23.65 -5.46 38.19
CA GLU A 24 23.44 -6.87 37.87
C GLU A 24 24.31 -7.25 36.66
N PRO A 25 24.95 -8.44 36.64
CA PRO A 25 25.74 -8.88 35.50
C PRO A 25 24.85 -9.04 34.26
N GLN A 26 25.09 -8.20 33.25
CA GLN A 26 24.40 -8.23 31.97
C GLN A 26 24.65 -9.56 31.26
N ASP A 27 23.58 -10.33 31.06
CA ASP A 27 23.52 -11.43 30.12
C ASP A 27 23.49 -10.85 28.68
N GLU A 28 24.63 -10.91 27.98
CA GLU A 28 24.79 -10.51 26.57
C GLU A 28 24.11 -11.49 25.58
N SER A 29 22.92 -12.00 25.91
CA SER A 29 22.14 -12.93 25.07
C SER A 29 20.76 -12.39 24.70
N THR A 30 20.64 -11.09 24.41
CA THR A 30 19.43 -10.52 23.78
C THR A 30 19.76 -9.96 22.40
N ALA A 31 20.25 -10.80 21.50
CA ALA A 31 20.05 -10.51 20.08
C ALA A 31 18.54 -10.64 19.82
N ALA A 32 17.87 -9.52 19.51
CA ALA A 32 16.48 -9.56 19.11
C ALA A 32 16.36 -10.52 17.92
N ALA A 33 15.80 -11.71 18.15
CA ALA A 33 15.50 -12.64 17.08
C ALA A 33 14.66 -11.87 16.06
N SER A 34 15.13 -11.75 14.82
CA SER A 34 14.35 -11.22 13.73
C SER A 34 13.20 -12.20 13.50
N VAL A 35 12.08 -11.99 14.19
CA VAL A 35 10.86 -12.74 13.95
C VAL A 35 10.42 -12.36 12.54
N ASP A 36 10.58 -13.31 11.61
CA ASP A 36 10.11 -13.13 10.25
C ASP A 36 8.58 -13.15 10.28
N VAL A 37 7.98 -11.96 10.31
CA VAL A 37 6.52 -11.82 10.40
C VAL A 37 5.94 -12.15 9.03
N THR A 38 5.34 -13.33 8.94
CA THR A 38 4.58 -13.76 7.76
C THR A 38 3.25 -13.02 7.72
N LEU A 39 3.05 -12.16 6.72
CA LEU A 39 1.78 -11.47 6.49
C LEU A 39 1.02 -12.09 5.32
N VAL A 40 -0.30 -12.17 5.42
CA VAL A 40 -1.19 -12.61 4.35
C VAL A 40 -1.82 -11.40 3.68
N CYS A 41 -1.46 -11.17 2.42
CA CYS A 41 -2.05 -10.15 1.57
C CYS A 41 -3.00 -10.78 0.55
N GLN A 42 -4.21 -10.25 0.48
CA GLN A 42 -5.19 -10.56 -0.58
C GLN A 42 -5.44 -9.28 -1.38
N GLN A 43 -5.44 -9.40 -2.71
CA GLN A 43 -5.54 -8.28 -3.64
C GLN A 43 -6.71 -8.55 -4.59
N TYR A 44 -7.44 -7.50 -4.92
CA TYR A 44 -8.65 -7.56 -5.70
C TYR A 44 -8.67 -6.40 -6.70
N ILE A 45 -9.16 -6.68 -7.90
CA ILE A 45 -9.47 -5.65 -8.89
C ILE A 45 -10.97 -5.72 -9.08
N VAL A 46 -11.65 -4.62 -8.79
CA VAL A 46 -13.11 -4.54 -8.86
C VAL A 46 -13.50 -3.35 -9.70
N TYR A 47 -14.55 -3.50 -10.51
CA TYR A 47 -15.07 -2.38 -11.28
C TYR A 47 -15.78 -1.39 -10.35
N SER A 48 -15.30 -0.15 -10.31
CA SER A 48 -15.97 0.93 -9.59
C SER A 48 -17.10 1.48 -10.46
N VAL A 49 -18.36 1.26 -10.06
CA VAL A 49 -19.52 1.79 -10.80
C VAL A 49 -19.54 3.33 -10.79
N THR A 50 -19.11 3.94 -9.69
CA THR A 50 -19.09 5.40 -9.53
C THR A 50 -18.11 6.08 -10.48
N PHE A 51 -16.91 5.53 -10.62
CA PHE A 51 -15.83 6.13 -11.43
C PHE A 51 -15.66 5.45 -12.80
N GLN A 52 -16.42 4.39 -13.05
CA GLN A 52 -16.41 3.61 -14.28
C GLN A 52 -15.04 3.06 -14.70
N VAL A 53 -14.18 2.76 -13.72
CA VAL A 53 -12.83 2.23 -13.91
C VAL A 53 -12.55 1.07 -12.95
N PRO A 54 -11.54 0.23 -13.22
CA PRO A 54 -11.05 -0.72 -12.24
C PRO A 54 -10.48 -0.01 -11.01
N ALA A 55 -10.72 -0.58 -9.84
CA ALA A 55 -10.25 -0.12 -8.56
C ALA A 55 -9.49 -1.25 -7.86
N PHE A 56 -8.34 -0.91 -7.28
CA PHE A 56 -7.49 -1.85 -6.57
C PHE A 56 -7.85 -1.86 -5.09
N TYR A 57 -8.30 -3.02 -4.60
CA TYR A 57 -8.61 -3.29 -3.20
C TYR A 57 -7.63 -4.32 -2.64
N PHE A 58 -7.36 -4.26 -1.35
CA PHE A 58 -6.55 -5.27 -0.69
C PHE A 58 -6.86 -5.38 0.80
N THR A 59 -6.46 -6.52 1.37
CA THR A 59 -6.38 -6.75 2.81
C THR A 59 -4.99 -7.25 3.16
N ILE A 60 -4.52 -6.94 4.37
CA ILE A 60 -3.29 -7.48 4.93
C ILE A 60 -3.59 -7.92 6.35
N HIS A 61 -3.26 -9.17 6.66
CA HIS A 61 -3.44 -9.77 7.97
C HIS A 61 -2.16 -10.43 8.45
N ASP A 62 -1.99 -10.58 9.76
CA ASP A 62 -0.95 -11.44 10.32
C ASP A 62 -1.31 -12.94 10.17
N CYS A 63 -0.43 -13.82 10.64
CA CYS A 63 -0.64 -15.27 10.60
C CYS A 63 -1.83 -15.76 11.45
N ASN A 64 -2.33 -14.94 12.37
CA ASN A 64 -3.51 -15.22 13.19
C ASN A 64 -4.81 -14.66 12.56
N GLY A 65 -4.71 -13.99 11.41
CA GLY A 65 -5.84 -13.35 10.74
C GLY A 65 -6.20 -11.97 11.28
N SER A 66 -5.39 -11.38 12.16
CA SER A 66 -5.60 -10.01 12.64
C SER A 66 -5.27 -9.00 11.54
N PRO A 67 -6.13 -8.02 11.25
CA PRO A 67 -5.87 -7.01 10.22
C PRO A 67 -4.72 -6.09 10.65
N LEU A 68 -3.86 -5.74 9.69
CA LEU A 68 -2.75 -4.82 9.91
C LEU A 68 -3.24 -3.36 9.92
N GLY A 69 -2.66 -2.54 10.79
CA GLY A 69 -2.93 -1.10 10.83
C GLY A 69 -2.23 -0.34 9.70
N LEU A 70 -2.73 0.84 9.33
CA LEU A 70 -2.17 1.62 8.21
C LEU A 70 -0.68 1.93 8.37
N ALA A 71 -0.25 2.23 9.60
CA ALA A 71 1.15 2.51 9.93
C ALA A 71 2.08 1.34 9.60
N ASP A 72 1.60 0.10 9.71
CA ASP A 72 2.37 -1.09 9.37
C ASP A 72 2.24 -1.44 7.89
N ILE A 73 1.04 -1.27 7.32
CA ILE A 73 0.73 -1.53 5.90
C ILE A 73 1.70 -0.80 4.98
N VAL A 74 1.92 0.49 5.20
CA VAL A 74 2.82 1.33 4.38
C VAL A 74 4.29 0.91 4.44
N ASN A 75 4.67 0.11 5.44
CA ASN A 75 6.03 -0.42 5.61
C ASN A 75 6.18 -1.87 5.08
N THR A 76 5.12 -2.43 4.52
CA THR A 76 5.16 -3.75 3.88
C THR A 76 5.78 -3.68 2.49
N SER A 77 6.20 -4.83 1.97
CA SER A 77 6.68 -4.97 0.59
C SER A 77 5.57 -4.88 -0.48
N LEU A 78 4.33 -4.50 -0.13
CA LEU A 78 3.26 -4.32 -1.12
C LEU A 78 3.48 -3.08 -1.98
N PHE A 79 4.15 -2.06 -1.45
CA PHE A 79 4.33 -0.77 -2.13
C PHE A 79 5.78 -0.57 -2.55
N ARG A 80 5.97 0.21 -3.61
CA ARG A 80 7.32 0.63 -4.00
C ARG A 80 7.94 1.52 -2.91
N PRO A 81 9.27 1.53 -2.79
CA PRO A 81 9.95 2.42 -1.84
C PRO A 81 9.60 3.89 -2.09
N SER A 82 9.50 4.67 -1.01
CA SER A 82 9.33 6.12 -1.03
C SER A 82 8.00 6.67 -1.60
N VAL A 83 7.06 5.81 -1.98
CA VAL A 83 5.76 6.23 -2.52
C VAL A 83 4.95 7.08 -1.54
N PHE A 84 5.18 6.94 -0.24
CA PHE A 84 4.42 7.61 0.81
C PHE A 84 5.26 8.54 1.69
N ASP A 85 6.43 8.98 1.24
CA ASP A 85 7.35 9.78 2.06
C ASP A 85 6.79 11.18 2.36
N THR A 86 6.02 11.75 1.43
CA THR A 86 5.37 13.06 1.57
C THR A 86 3.92 12.95 2.06
N ALA A 87 3.43 11.74 2.32
CA ALA A 87 2.03 11.51 2.62
C ALA A 87 1.68 11.74 4.09
N GLU A 88 0.57 12.43 4.32
CA GLU A 88 -0.06 12.57 5.62
C GLU A 88 -0.95 11.38 5.93
N ARG A 89 -0.89 10.89 7.18
CA ARG A 89 -1.54 9.64 7.59
C ARG A 89 -2.52 9.89 8.71
N THR A 90 -3.70 9.30 8.57
CA THR A 90 -4.67 9.11 9.66
C THR A 90 -4.83 7.62 9.93
N THR A 91 -5.68 7.22 10.86
CA THR A 91 -5.96 5.80 11.09
C THR A 91 -6.61 5.11 9.88
N PHE A 92 -7.34 5.85 9.06
CA PHE A 92 -8.24 5.30 8.03
C PHE A 92 -7.94 5.75 6.61
N ALA A 93 -6.98 6.65 6.43
CA ALA A 93 -6.63 7.22 5.14
C ALA A 93 -5.19 7.72 5.08
N LEU A 94 -4.64 7.71 3.87
CA LEU A 94 -3.34 8.29 3.52
C LEU A 94 -3.56 9.30 2.39
N SER A 95 -3.15 10.55 2.60
CA SER A 95 -3.34 11.66 1.67
C SER A 95 -2.01 12.26 1.27
N ILE A 96 -1.89 12.73 0.03
CA ILE A 96 -0.73 13.50 -0.43
C ILE A 96 -1.13 14.98 -0.43
N PRO A 97 -0.27 15.90 0.06
CA PRO A 97 -0.52 17.33 -0.05
C PRO A 97 -0.90 17.74 -1.48
N ASP A 98 -1.80 18.72 -1.60
CA ASP A 98 -2.33 19.24 -2.87
C ASP A 98 -3.19 18.27 -3.71
N GLN A 99 -3.48 17.06 -3.20
CA GLN A 99 -4.47 16.16 -3.81
C GLN A 99 -5.86 16.38 -3.18
N SER A 100 -6.90 16.41 -4.02
CA SER A 100 -8.29 16.64 -3.57
C SER A 100 -8.91 15.42 -2.87
N PHE A 101 -8.33 14.25 -3.07
CA PHE A 101 -8.81 12.98 -2.52
C PHE A 101 -7.66 12.21 -1.86
N PRO A 102 -7.95 11.43 -0.80
CA PRO A 102 -6.94 10.56 -0.20
C PRO A 102 -6.48 9.52 -1.22
N LEU A 103 -5.17 9.27 -1.26
CA LEU A 103 -4.60 8.24 -2.13
C LEU A 103 -5.08 6.85 -1.71
N LEU A 104 -5.02 6.55 -0.41
CA LEU A 104 -5.48 5.29 0.16
C LEU A 104 -6.60 5.55 1.17
N SER A 105 -7.66 4.76 1.11
CA SER A 105 -8.80 4.83 2.03
C SER A 105 -9.23 3.44 2.50
N GLN A 106 -9.94 3.39 3.63
CA GLN A 106 -10.60 2.19 4.12
C GLN A 106 -12.10 2.23 3.82
N GLY A 107 -12.67 1.08 3.46
CA GLY A 107 -14.11 0.90 3.24
C GLY A 107 -14.45 -0.57 3.03
N ASP A 108 -15.68 -0.86 2.60
CA ASP A 108 -16.09 -2.23 2.31
C ASP A 108 -15.74 -2.60 0.87
N HIS A 109 -15.26 -3.83 0.68
CA HIS A 109 -15.08 -4.41 -0.64
C HIS A 109 -16.45 -4.53 -1.32
N PRO A 110 -16.66 -3.96 -2.53
CA PRO A 110 -18.00 -3.81 -3.12
C PRO A 110 -18.72 -5.14 -3.42
N THR A 111 -17.97 -6.21 -3.68
CA THR A 111 -18.55 -7.57 -3.88
C THR A 111 -18.61 -8.42 -2.61
N LEU A 112 -17.58 -8.37 -1.75
CA LEU A 112 -17.46 -9.26 -0.58
C LEU A 112 -18.15 -8.69 0.66
N GLY A 113 -18.36 -7.38 0.73
CA GLY A 113 -18.90 -6.68 1.90
C GLY A 113 -17.98 -6.72 3.13
N THR A 114 -16.68 -6.96 2.92
CA THR A 114 -15.68 -7.07 3.99
C THR A 114 -14.82 -5.79 4.07
N PRO A 115 -14.35 -5.38 5.25
CA PRO A 115 -13.42 -4.26 5.38
C PRO A 115 -12.17 -4.46 4.52
N SER A 116 -11.76 -3.43 3.79
CA SER A 116 -10.64 -3.46 2.87
C SER A 116 -10.03 -2.08 2.70
N TRP A 117 -8.76 -2.07 2.33
CA TRP A 117 -8.07 -0.87 1.87
C TRP A 117 -8.22 -0.76 0.36
N TYR A 118 -8.32 0.46 -0.16
CA TYR A 118 -8.38 0.70 -1.60
C TYR A 118 -7.70 2.00 -1.99
N PHE A 119 -7.14 2.00 -3.19
CA PHE A 119 -6.68 3.24 -3.82
C PHE A 119 -7.88 3.97 -4.42
N HIS A 120 -7.97 5.28 -4.16
CA HIS A 120 -9.07 6.06 -4.69
C HIS A 120 -8.97 6.10 -6.23
N PRO A 121 -9.98 5.61 -6.97
CA PRO A 121 -9.82 5.37 -8.40
C PRO A 121 -10.08 6.60 -9.27
N CYS A 122 -10.47 7.74 -8.69
CA CYS A 122 -10.97 8.91 -9.43
C CYS A 122 -9.97 9.46 -10.47
N GLU A 123 -8.69 9.51 -10.13
CA GLU A 123 -7.66 10.04 -11.04
C GLU A 123 -7.07 8.97 -11.97
N SER A 124 -7.38 7.69 -11.74
CA SER A 124 -6.79 6.60 -12.52
C SER A 124 -7.23 6.63 -13.98
N ALA A 125 -8.47 7.05 -14.26
CA ALA A 125 -8.96 7.25 -15.63
C ALA A 125 -8.11 8.29 -16.36
N HIS A 126 -7.91 9.45 -15.72
CA HIS A 126 -7.18 10.57 -16.30
C HIS A 126 -5.72 10.20 -16.58
N ALA A 127 -5.04 9.58 -15.62
CA ALA A 127 -3.66 9.14 -15.78
C ALA A 127 -3.50 8.11 -16.91
N VAL A 128 -4.46 7.18 -17.06
CA VAL A 128 -4.42 6.21 -18.15
C VAL A 128 -4.71 6.86 -19.49
N ASP A 129 -5.67 7.78 -19.56
CA ASP A 129 -6.03 8.47 -20.82
C ASP A 129 -4.88 9.35 -21.34
N GLU A 130 -4.08 9.96 -20.46
CA GLU A 130 -2.86 10.67 -20.82
C GLU A 130 -1.86 9.73 -21.52
N LEU A 131 -1.59 8.57 -20.92
CA LEU A 131 -0.69 7.55 -21.50
C LEU A 131 -1.22 6.96 -22.80
N MET A 132 -2.53 6.72 -22.88
CA MET A 132 -3.18 6.22 -24.08
C MET A 132 -3.09 7.22 -25.24
N THR A 133 -3.08 8.52 -24.95
CA THR A 133 -2.89 9.58 -25.96
C THR A 133 -1.50 9.50 -26.59
N GLU A 134 -0.46 9.18 -25.82
CA GLU A 134 0.91 9.05 -26.33
C GLU A 134 1.11 7.84 -27.25
N LEU A 135 0.35 6.76 -27.05
CA LEU A 135 0.39 5.59 -27.93
C LEU A 135 -0.21 5.87 -29.33
N GLY A 136 -0.95 6.97 -29.46
CA GLY A 136 -1.59 7.42 -30.69
C GLY A 136 -2.90 6.69 -31.01
N GLU A 137 -3.67 7.28 -31.93
CA GLU A 137 -4.90 6.68 -32.48
C GLU A 137 -4.55 5.62 -33.53
N ALA A 138 -4.10 4.45 -33.08
CA ALA A 138 -4.07 3.29 -33.96
C ALA A 138 -5.51 2.87 -34.32
N GLU A 139 -5.71 2.23 -35.48
CA GLU A 139 -6.99 1.60 -35.89
C GLU A 139 -7.29 0.34 -35.04
N TRP A 140 -7.30 0.50 -33.72
CA TRP A 140 -7.62 -0.57 -32.79
C TRP A 140 -9.12 -0.85 -32.80
N THR A 141 -9.45 -2.13 -32.76
CA THR A 141 -10.78 -2.59 -32.37
C THR A 141 -11.10 -2.16 -30.93
N THR A 142 -12.38 -2.14 -30.56
CA THR A 142 -12.81 -1.85 -29.18
C THR A 142 -12.14 -2.78 -28.16
N GLU A 143 -11.99 -4.06 -28.50
CA GLU A 143 -11.36 -5.06 -27.62
C GLU A 143 -9.87 -4.75 -27.39
N GLU A 144 -9.12 -4.46 -28.46
CA GLU A 144 -7.71 -4.06 -28.35
C GLU A 144 -7.56 -2.79 -27.52
N ARG A 145 -8.43 -1.80 -27.71
CA ARG A 145 -8.41 -0.58 -26.92
C ARG A 145 -8.64 -0.86 -25.43
N ILE A 146 -9.58 -1.75 -25.08
CA ILE A 146 -9.83 -2.14 -23.68
C ILE A 146 -8.62 -2.88 -23.10
N ILE A 147 -8.02 -3.81 -23.84
CA ILE A 147 -6.82 -4.53 -23.40
C ILE A 147 -5.69 -3.53 -23.13
N ARG A 148 -5.40 -2.62 -24.07
CA ARG A 148 -4.38 -1.58 -23.89
C ARG A 148 -4.67 -0.68 -22.71
N TRP A 149 -5.92 -0.28 -22.54
CA TRP A 149 -6.33 0.55 -21.41
C TRP A 149 -6.06 -0.17 -20.07
N ILE A 150 -6.38 -1.46 -19.96
CA ILE A 150 -6.09 -2.26 -18.76
C ILE A 150 -4.58 -2.44 -18.53
N GLU A 151 -3.79 -2.64 -19.59
CA GLU A 151 -2.32 -2.69 -19.50
C GLU A 151 -1.75 -1.38 -18.94
N MET A 152 -2.21 -0.23 -19.46
CA MET A 152 -1.81 1.08 -18.98
C MET A 152 -2.28 1.32 -17.53
N TRP A 153 -3.48 0.86 -17.17
CA TRP A 153 -3.96 0.93 -15.79
C TRP A 153 -3.07 0.13 -14.83
N PHE A 154 -2.63 -1.08 -15.21
CA PHE A 154 -1.65 -1.84 -14.42
C PHE A 154 -0.30 -1.13 -14.33
N MET A 155 0.12 -0.42 -15.37
CA MET A 155 1.34 0.40 -15.33
C MET A 155 1.20 1.54 -14.32
N VAL A 156 0.07 2.27 -14.33
CA VAL A 156 -0.22 3.36 -13.38
C VAL A 156 -0.26 2.83 -11.94
N VAL A 157 -1.06 1.79 -11.67
CA VAL A 157 -1.11 1.16 -10.33
C VAL A 157 0.26 0.61 -9.92
N GLY A 158 0.98 0.05 -10.88
CA GLY A 158 2.33 -0.49 -10.72
C GLY A 158 3.40 0.55 -10.39
N THR A 159 3.11 1.86 -10.45
CA THR A 159 4.01 2.92 -9.95
C THR A 159 3.97 3.03 -8.42
N VAL A 160 2.88 2.57 -7.80
CA VAL A 160 2.63 2.63 -6.35
C VAL A 160 2.76 1.24 -5.73
N VAL A 161 2.15 0.24 -6.37
CA VAL A 161 2.11 -1.15 -5.91
C VAL A 161 3.22 -1.97 -6.56
N ASP A 162 3.93 -2.76 -5.78
CA ASP A 162 4.86 -3.76 -6.31
C ASP A 162 4.10 -5.02 -6.76
N LEU A 163 3.74 -5.00 -8.05
CA LEU A 163 3.09 -6.11 -8.75
C LEU A 163 4.06 -7.19 -9.23
N SER A 164 5.38 -7.00 -9.06
CA SER A 164 6.41 -7.90 -9.62
C SER A 164 6.74 -9.13 -8.77
N GLN A 165 6.00 -9.31 -7.66
CA GLN A 165 6.34 -10.22 -6.58
C GLN A 165 5.18 -11.16 -6.20
#